data_AF-A0A2E7N9B9-F1
#
_entry.id   AF-A0A2E7N9B9-F1
#
_cell.length_a   1.000
_cell.length_b   1.000
_cell.length_c   1.000
_cell.angle_alpha   90.00
_cell.angle_beta   90.00
_cell.angle_gamma   90.00
#
_symmetry.space_group_name_H-M   'P 1'
#
loop_
_entity.id
_entity.type
_entity.pdbx_description
1 polymer ?
#
loop_
_entity_poly.entity_id
_entity_poly.type
_entity_poly.pdbx_seq_one_letter_code
_entity_poly.pdbx_strand_id
1 'polypeptide(L)'
;MNDNMNTTNTGNNTPGAGSGSGPETKEGSAGPLVGSTIVIIIIILGGLYFLNQRASDDATDTGPTGDEIRLEEDSAALDLAAQSESDEVGDIETDLDITELDDLDEELGDIDVELNF
;
A
#
# COMPACT_ATOMS: atom_id res chain seq x y z
N MET A 1 -6.16 90.59 17.55
CA MET A 1 -5.73 89.36 18.25
C MET A 1 -6.97 88.53 18.46
N ASN A 2 -7.10 87.41 17.75
CA ASN A 2 -8.23 86.49 17.86
C ASN A 2 -7.74 85.22 18.55
N ASP A 3 -8.24 84.97 19.76
CA ASP A 3 -7.92 83.78 20.54
C ASP A 3 -8.77 82.61 20.06
N ASN A 4 -8.09 81.60 19.52
CA ASN A 4 -8.62 80.32 19.10
C ASN A 4 -8.80 79.41 20.32
N MET A 5 -10.04 79.23 20.78
CA MET A 5 -10.40 78.23 21.78
C MET A 5 -10.95 76.97 21.10
N ASN A 6 -10.18 75.89 21.13
CA ASN A 6 -10.70 74.54 20.95
C ASN A 6 -10.03 73.61 21.95
N THR A 7 -10.77 73.18 22.97
CA THR A 7 -10.75 71.79 23.47
C THR A 7 -11.70 71.65 24.65
N THR A 8 -12.74 70.84 24.50
CA THR A 8 -13.24 70.03 25.62
C THR A 8 -13.84 68.74 25.08
N ASN A 9 -13.11 67.64 25.26
CA ASN A 9 -13.63 66.28 25.20
C ASN A 9 -14.01 65.89 26.64
N THR A 10 -15.27 65.57 26.90
CA THR A 10 -15.72 65.15 28.24
C THR A 10 -16.89 64.21 28.11
N GLY A 11 -16.74 63.02 28.71
CA GLY A 11 -17.87 62.18 29.08
C GLY A 11 -17.51 60.70 29.17
N ASN A 12 -16.89 60.27 30.27
CA ASN A 12 -16.93 58.87 30.69
C ASN A 12 -16.94 58.79 32.24
N ASN A 13 -17.93 58.08 32.80
CA ASN A 13 -17.98 57.34 34.09
C ASN A 13 -19.48 56.99 34.42
N THR A 14 -20.02 55.77 34.14
CA THR A 14 -20.27 54.56 35.01
C THR A 14 -21.06 54.82 36.33
N PRO A 15 -21.78 53.86 37.00
CA PRO A 15 -22.12 52.44 36.73
C PRO A 15 -23.58 52.00 37.09
N GLY A 16 -24.00 50.79 36.72
CA GLY A 16 -25.27 50.20 37.22
C GLY A 16 -25.44 48.72 36.91
N ALA A 17 -25.31 47.89 37.94
CA ALA A 17 -25.18 46.44 37.89
C ALA A 17 -26.49 45.69 37.63
N GLY A 18 -26.39 44.62 36.83
CA GLY A 18 -27.40 43.59 36.67
C GLY A 18 -26.72 42.24 36.41
N SER A 19 -26.52 41.48 37.49
CA SER A 19 -26.26 40.03 37.54
C SER A 19 -27.05 39.28 36.46
N GLY A 20 -26.55 38.31 35.71
CA GLY A 20 -25.49 37.35 35.98
C GLY A 20 -25.98 36.01 35.43
N SER A 21 -25.46 35.63 34.27
CA SER A 21 -25.31 34.24 33.82
C SER A 21 -24.08 34.26 32.93
N GLY A 22 -22.96 33.79 33.50
CA GLY A 22 -21.66 33.88 32.87
C GLY A 22 -21.66 33.19 31.51
N PRO A 23 -20.78 33.62 30.58
CA PRO A 23 -20.48 32.79 29.43
C PRO A 23 -19.86 31.52 29.97
N GLU A 24 -20.55 30.39 29.80
CA GLU A 24 -19.92 29.09 29.98
C GLU A 24 -18.80 29.01 28.95
N THR A 25 -17.57 29.25 29.40
CA THR A 25 -16.39 28.90 28.62
C THR A 25 -16.42 27.39 28.52
N LYS A 26 -16.95 26.89 27.40
CA LYS A 26 -16.73 25.52 26.97
C LYS A 26 -15.22 25.38 26.81
N GLU A 27 -14.54 25.01 27.89
CA GLU A 27 -13.16 24.55 27.83
C GLU A 27 -13.19 23.37 26.87
N GLY A 28 -12.68 23.61 25.66
CA GLY A 28 -12.62 22.57 24.64
C GLY A 28 -11.80 21.43 25.22
N SER A 29 -12.43 20.27 25.39
CA SER A 29 -11.72 19.08 25.86
C SER A 29 -10.64 18.74 24.84
N ALA A 30 -9.39 19.09 25.16
CA ALA A 30 -8.24 18.84 24.31
C ALA A 30 -7.89 17.34 24.26
N GLY A 31 -8.41 16.54 25.20
CA GLY A 31 -8.15 15.10 25.30
C GLY A 31 -8.54 14.33 24.03
N PRO A 32 -9.80 14.42 23.54
CA PRO A 32 -10.20 13.81 22.28
C PRO A 32 -9.42 14.32 21.07
N LEU A 33 -9.04 15.60 21.06
CA LEU A 33 -8.29 16.20 19.94
C LEU A 33 -6.86 15.66 19.87
N VAL A 34 -6.18 15.62 21.01
CA VAL A 34 -4.82 15.08 21.14
C VAL A 34 -4.83 13.56 20.89
N GLY A 35 -5.80 12.84 21.45
CA GLY A 35 -5.94 11.40 21.25
C GLY A 35 -6.19 11.03 19.79
N SER A 36 -7.11 11.74 19.12
CA SER A 36 -7.39 11.54 17.69
C SER A 36 -6.14 11.78 16.83
N THR A 37 -5.37 12.82 17.16
CA THR A 37 -4.13 13.14 16.44
C THR A 37 -3.11 12.01 16.51
N ILE A 38 -2.93 11.38 17.69
CA ILE A 38 -2.03 10.24 17.86
C ILE A 38 -2.50 9.03 17.05
N VAL A 39 -3.80 8.73 17.07
CA VAL A 39 -4.37 7.62 16.30
C VAL A 39 -4.17 7.84 14.80
N ILE A 40 -4.37 9.05 14.29
CA ILE A 40 -4.13 9.38 12.88
C ILE A 40 -2.66 9.17 12.51
N ILE A 41 -1.72 9.59 13.35
CA ILE A 41 -0.28 9.37 13.10
C ILE A 41 0.04 7.87 13.03
N ILE A 42 -0.51 7.05 13.94
CA ILE A 42 -0.32 5.60 13.94
C ILE A 42 -0.92 4.97 12.67
N ILE A 43 -2.10 5.42 12.22
CA ILE A 43 -2.72 4.92 10.98
C ILE A 43 -1.89 5.29 9.76
N ILE A 44 -1.36 6.52 9.68
CA ILE A 44 -0.50 6.94 8.57
C ILE A 44 0.79 6.12 8.57
N LEU A 45 1.45 5.97 9.72
CA LEU A 45 2.68 5.18 9.83
C LEU A 45 2.43 3.70 9.55
N GLY A 46 1.35 3.12 10.08
CA GLY A 46 0.97 1.73 9.85
C GLY A 46 0.54 1.48 8.40
N GLY A 47 -0.20 2.40 7.79
CA GLY A 47 -0.61 2.34 6.39
C GLY A 47 0.58 2.48 5.44
N LEU A 48 1.50 3.42 5.71
CA LEU A 48 2.74 3.56 4.94
C LEU A 48 3.68 2.37 5.16
N TYR A 49 3.77 1.84 6.38
CA TYR A 49 4.55 0.63 6.69
C TYR A 49 4.01 -0.57 5.90
N PHE A 50 2.69 -0.79 5.93
CA PHE A 50 2.05 -1.89 5.22
C PHE A 50 2.17 -1.74 3.69
N LEU A 51 2.03 -0.52 3.17
CA LEU A 51 2.18 -0.26 1.74
C LEU A 51 3.64 -0.40 1.28
N ASN A 52 4.60 0.00 2.10
CA ASN A 52 6.04 -0.16 1.82
C ASN A 52 6.48 -1.62 1.93
N GLN A 53 5.94 -2.38 2.89
CA GLN A 53 6.13 -3.83 3.01
C GLN A 53 5.63 -4.52 1.73
N ARG A 54 4.41 -4.21 1.29
CA ARG A 54 3.84 -4.76 0.04
C ARG A 54 4.65 -4.38 -1.20
N ALA A 55 5.08 -3.12 -1.33
CA ALA A 55 5.92 -2.70 -2.45
C ALA A 55 7.34 -3.33 -2.43
N SER A 56 7.81 -3.77 -1.25
CA SER A 56 9.08 -4.49 -1.12
C SER A 56 8.91 -5.99 -1.39
N ASP A 57 7.75 -6.55 -1.05
CA ASP A 57 7.38 -7.94 -1.35
C ASP A 57 7.09 -8.09 -2.86
N ASP A 58 6.47 -7.09 -3.51
CA ASP A 58 6.32 -7.01 -4.98
C ASP A 58 7.68 -6.78 -5.68
N ALA A 59 8.69 -6.22 -4.99
CA ALA A 59 10.07 -6.16 -5.51
C ALA A 59 10.83 -7.48 -5.33
N THR A 60 10.23 -8.46 -4.64
CA THR A 60 10.66 -9.86 -4.62
C THR A 60 9.76 -10.77 -5.45
N ASP A 61 8.75 -10.22 -6.13
CA ASP A 61 8.16 -10.89 -7.28
C ASP A 61 9.14 -10.73 -8.44
N THR A 62 10.20 -11.52 -8.38
CA THR A 62 11.10 -11.79 -9.50
C THR A 62 10.51 -12.85 -10.42
N GLY A 63 9.19 -13.04 -10.41
CA GLY A 63 8.52 -13.74 -11.48
C GLY A 63 8.79 -13.01 -12.80
N PRO A 64 9.16 -13.74 -13.87
CA PRO A 64 9.44 -13.12 -15.15
C PRO A 64 8.24 -12.27 -15.57
N THR A 65 8.50 -11.01 -15.94
CA THR A 65 7.46 -10.16 -16.52
C THR A 65 6.88 -10.85 -17.77
N GLY A 66 5.62 -10.56 -18.14
CA GLY A 66 5.01 -11.19 -19.33
C GLY A 66 5.78 -10.97 -20.65
N ASP A 67 6.72 -10.02 -20.68
CA ASP A 67 7.69 -9.81 -21.76
C ASP A 67 8.97 -10.66 -21.60
N GLU A 68 9.39 -11.02 -20.37
CA GLU A 68 10.47 -11.97 -20.06
C GLU A 68 10.04 -13.44 -20.29
N ILE A 69 8.80 -13.84 -19.95
CA ILE A 69 8.28 -15.19 -20.24
C ILE A 69 8.30 -15.48 -21.75
N ARG A 70 8.12 -14.46 -22.60
CA ARG A 70 8.18 -14.62 -24.06
C ARG A 70 9.61 -14.72 -24.60
N LEU A 71 10.60 -14.34 -23.80
CA LEU A 71 12.01 -14.30 -24.17
C LEU A 71 12.80 -15.45 -23.56
N GLU A 72 12.31 -16.03 -22.46
CA GLU A 72 12.81 -17.28 -21.90
C GLU A 72 12.37 -18.45 -22.76
N GLU A 73 13.35 -19.22 -23.22
CA GLU A 73 13.13 -20.47 -23.92
C GLU A 73 12.68 -21.49 -22.88
N ASP A 74 11.48 -22.04 -23.07
CA ASP A 74 10.93 -23.09 -22.22
C ASP A 74 11.84 -24.33 -22.32
N SER A 75 12.67 -24.52 -21.29
CA SER A 75 13.63 -25.62 -21.24
C SER A 75 12.95 -26.97 -21.20
N ALA A 76 11.76 -27.08 -20.58
CA ALA A 76 11.00 -28.31 -20.57
C ALA A 76 10.49 -28.63 -21.98
N ALA A 77 10.00 -27.63 -22.72
CA ALA A 77 9.65 -27.82 -24.13
C ALA A 77 10.87 -28.16 -25.01
N LEU A 78 12.05 -27.62 -24.70
CA LEU A 78 13.29 -27.92 -25.42
C LEU A 78 13.75 -29.36 -25.20
N ASP A 79 13.67 -29.84 -23.96
CA ASP A 79 14.04 -31.20 -23.57
C ASP A 79 13.05 -32.23 -24.16
N LEU A 80 11.75 -31.91 -24.19
CA LEU A 80 10.75 -32.69 -24.92
C LEU A 80 11.02 -32.71 -26.44
N ALA A 81 11.52 -31.63 -27.00
CA ALA A 81 11.89 -31.56 -28.42
C ALA A 81 13.19 -32.31 -28.75
N ALA A 82 14.01 -32.67 -27.75
CA ALA A 82 15.27 -33.38 -27.92
C ALA A 82 15.12 -34.92 -27.99
N GLN A 83 13.91 -35.44 -27.87
CA GLN A 83 13.60 -36.87 -28.01
C GLN A 83 13.96 -37.42 -29.39
N SER A 84 14.26 -38.72 -29.47
CA SER A 84 14.61 -39.36 -30.74
C SER A 84 13.40 -39.46 -31.70
N GLU A 85 13.66 -39.41 -33.01
CA GLU A 85 12.63 -39.69 -34.03
C GLU A 85 12.47 -41.20 -34.32
N SER A 86 13.10 -42.07 -33.52
CA SER A 86 13.20 -43.50 -33.79
C SER A 86 12.01 -44.27 -33.23
N ASP A 87 11.48 -45.20 -34.02
CA ASP A 87 10.44 -46.14 -33.59
C ASP A 87 11.03 -47.45 -33.03
N GLU A 88 12.35 -47.53 -32.84
CA GLU A 88 13.00 -48.72 -32.26
C GLU A 88 12.79 -48.75 -30.74
N VAL A 89 12.44 -49.94 -30.22
CA VAL A 89 12.07 -50.12 -28.81
C VAL A 89 13.16 -49.64 -27.84
N GLY A 90 14.44 -49.86 -28.17
CA GLY A 90 15.54 -49.42 -27.31
C GLY A 90 15.70 -47.89 -27.26
N ASP A 91 15.34 -47.20 -28.34
CA ASP A 91 15.40 -45.74 -28.41
C ASP A 91 14.22 -45.14 -27.62
N ILE A 92 13.02 -45.75 -27.70
CA ILE A 92 11.86 -45.36 -26.88
C ILE A 92 12.15 -45.55 -25.38
N GLU A 93 12.78 -46.65 -24.98
CA GLU A 93 13.16 -46.87 -23.57
C GLU A 93 14.15 -45.80 -23.10
N THR A 94 15.07 -45.40 -23.96
CA THR A 94 16.03 -44.33 -23.67
C THR A 94 15.34 -42.97 -23.56
N ASP A 95 14.43 -42.65 -24.48
CA ASP A 95 13.66 -41.40 -24.49
C ASP A 95 12.76 -41.26 -23.25
N LEU A 96 12.17 -42.36 -22.79
CA LEU A 96 11.37 -42.40 -21.55
C LEU A 96 12.22 -42.22 -20.30
N ASP A 97 13.42 -42.79 -20.24
CA ASP A 97 14.34 -42.64 -19.11
C ASP A 97 14.86 -41.21 -18.94
N ILE A 98 14.93 -40.43 -20.04
CA ILE A 98 15.34 -39.02 -20.01
C ILE A 98 14.16 -38.05 -19.90
N THR A 99 12.92 -38.52 -20.01
CA THR A 99 11.76 -37.65 -19.86
C THR A 99 11.59 -37.31 -18.38
N GLU A 100 11.82 -36.05 -18.02
CA GLU A 100 11.66 -35.54 -16.66
C GLU A 100 10.17 -35.36 -16.33
N LEU A 101 9.72 -36.00 -15.24
CA LEU A 101 8.33 -36.00 -14.79
C LEU A 101 8.21 -35.67 -13.30
N ASP A 102 9.32 -35.48 -12.58
CA ASP A 102 9.33 -35.32 -11.13
C ASP A 102 8.66 -34.00 -10.70
N ASP A 103 8.68 -32.98 -11.56
CA ASP A 103 8.17 -31.64 -11.26
C ASP A 103 6.76 -31.36 -11.82
N LEU A 104 6.12 -32.35 -12.47
CA LEU A 104 4.79 -32.18 -13.08
C LEU A 104 3.70 -31.76 -12.09
N ASP A 105 3.76 -32.28 -10.86
CA ASP A 105 2.78 -31.95 -9.83
C ASP A 105 2.89 -30.48 -9.38
N GLU A 106 4.11 -29.92 -9.39
CA GLU A 106 4.37 -28.52 -9.05
C GLU A 106 3.91 -27.60 -10.19
N GLU A 107 4.26 -27.92 -11.43
CA GLU A 107 3.85 -27.16 -12.62
C GLU A 107 2.32 -27.14 -12.80
N LEU A 108 1.63 -28.27 -12.57
CA LEU A 108 0.17 -28.32 -12.60
C LEU A 108 -0.46 -27.49 -11.48
N GLY A 109 0.18 -27.40 -10.31
CA GLY A 109 -0.24 -26.54 -9.21
C GLY A 109 -0.16 -25.06 -9.56
N ASP A 110 0.91 -24.65 -10.24
CA ASP A 110 1.12 -23.26 -10.67
C ASP A 110 0.07 -22.82 -11.71
N ILE A 111 -0.27 -23.70 -12.65
CA ILE A 111 -1.35 -23.47 -13.64
C ILE A 111 -2.71 -23.28 -12.93
N ASP A 112 -3.01 -24.11 -11.94
CA ASP A 112 -4.27 -23.99 -11.17
C ASP A 112 -4.35 -22.65 -10.41
N VAL A 113 -3.22 -22.14 -9.90
CA VAL A 113 -3.14 -20.83 -9.24
C VAL A 113 -3.33 -19.69 -10.25
N GLU A 114 -2.72 -19.77 -11.43
CA GLU A 114 -2.82 -18.75 -12.48
C GLU A 114 -4.24 -18.61 -13.05
N LEU A 115 -4.94 -19.73 -13.25
CA LEU A 115 -6.26 -19.75 -13.89
C LEU A 115 -7.44 -19.43 -12.96
N ASN A 116 -7.19 -19.30 -11.66
CA ASN A 116 -8.23 -19.03 -10.67
C ASN A 116 -8.48 -17.51 -10.55
N PHE A 117 -9.28 -16.98 -11.49
CA PHE A 117 -9.74 -15.58 -11.53
C PHE A 117 -10.73 -15.19 -10.43
#